data_AF-A8TTS0-F1
#
_entry.id   AF-A8TTS0-F1
#
_cell.length_a   1.000
_cell.length_b   1.000
_cell.length_c   1.000
_cell.angle_alpha   90.00
_cell.angle_beta   90.00
_cell.angle_gamma   90.00
#
_symmetry.space_group_name_H-M   'P 1'
#
loop_
_entity.id
_entity.type
_entity.pdbx_description
1 polymer ?
#
loop_
_entity_poly.entity_id
_entity_poly.type
_entity_poly.pdbx_seq_one_letter_code
_entity_poly.pdbx_strand_id
1 'polypeptide(L)'
;MVAGCAGRDPIPVSAYMPNDAGLTCPEIDAEIVGNNSGLKARVNESIDTRDKNIVVGAAAILLFLPAALAMDLKGAASTEATALEARNRTLTMLGAKQRCRTTHAMTVAEAEAEREASIQSAEASQPTDVPGVRTPTDQRLHPAPTATQMSAVPAGVDRAQLQTLMDRFLRGEITKAEYDRLRAG
;
A
#
# COMPACT_ATOMS: atom_id res chain seq x y z
N MET A 1 -9.63 -9.81 25.57
CA MET A 1 -9.49 -8.42 25.10
C MET A 1 -8.82 -8.47 23.73
N VAL A 2 -9.56 -8.18 22.67
CA VAL A 2 -9.01 -8.12 21.31
C VAL A 2 -8.33 -6.75 21.19
N ALA A 3 -7.01 -6.72 21.32
CA ALA A 3 -6.22 -5.55 21.00
C ALA A 3 -6.20 -5.41 19.47
N GLY A 4 -7.23 -4.77 18.92
CA GLY A 4 -7.12 -4.23 17.56
C GLY A 4 -6.10 -3.10 17.61
N CYS A 5 -5.05 -3.16 16.80
CA CYS A 5 -4.17 -2.03 16.50
C CYS A 5 -5.02 -0.93 15.86
N ALA A 6 -5.71 -0.13 16.67
CA ALA A 6 -6.27 1.13 16.24
C ALA A 6 -5.08 1.98 15.78
N GLY A 7 -5.10 2.41 14.51
CA GLY A 7 -4.04 3.24 13.94
C GLY A 7 -3.79 4.50 14.76
N ARG A 8 -2.65 5.17 14.49
CA ARG A 8 -2.32 6.46 15.10
C ARG A 8 -3.48 7.45 14.86
N ASP A 9 -3.69 8.37 15.79
CA ASP A 9 -4.56 9.53 15.55
C ASP A 9 -3.90 10.49 14.54
N PRO A 10 -4.68 11.10 13.62
CA PRO A 10 -4.15 12.08 12.67
C PRO A 10 -3.70 13.35 13.38
N ILE A 11 -2.61 13.96 12.88
CA ILE A 11 -2.15 15.29 13.29
C ILE A 11 -2.31 16.23 12.08
N PRO A 12 -3.54 16.69 11.78
CA PRO A 12 -3.81 17.51 10.61
C PRO A 12 -3.19 18.91 10.75
N VAL A 13 -2.60 19.40 9.66
CA VAL A 13 -2.19 20.80 9.56
C VAL A 13 -3.41 21.70 9.34
N SER A 14 -3.38 22.91 9.89
CA SER A 14 -4.45 23.89 9.61
C SER A 14 -4.33 24.37 8.16
N ALA A 15 -5.46 24.47 7.45
CA ALA A 15 -5.47 25.02 6.09
C ALA A 15 -5.06 26.51 6.07
N TYR A 16 -5.36 27.25 7.14
CA TYR A 16 -5.03 28.67 7.30
C TYR A 16 -4.28 28.90 8.62
N MET A 17 -3.25 29.73 8.59
CA MET A 17 -2.51 30.15 9.78
C MET A 17 -2.56 31.69 9.93
N PRO A 18 -2.63 32.22 11.16
CA PRO A 18 -2.70 33.68 11.39
C PRO A 18 -1.52 34.46 10.78
N ASN A 19 -0.36 33.83 10.65
CA ASN A 19 0.85 34.42 10.09
C ASN A 19 0.90 34.37 8.56
N ASP A 20 -0.07 33.75 7.88
CA ASP A 20 -0.12 33.67 6.42
C ASP A 20 -0.11 35.03 5.75
N ALA A 21 -0.72 36.03 6.40
CA ALA A 21 -0.78 37.39 5.89
C ALA A 21 0.61 38.04 5.72
N GLY A 22 1.62 37.53 6.45
CA GLY A 22 3.00 38.01 6.40
C GLY A 22 3.90 37.22 5.45
N LEU A 23 3.43 36.12 4.85
CA LEU A 23 4.26 35.30 3.98
C LEU A 23 4.61 36.04 2.69
N THR A 24 5.90 36.02 2.36
CA THR A 24 6.45 36.50 1.09
C THR A 24 6.34 35.43 0.00
N CYS A 25 6.38 35.83 -1.27
CA CYS A 25 6.33 34.88 -2.39
C CYS A 25 7.32 33.68 -2.30
N PRO A 26 8.61 33.85 -1.95
CA PRO A 26 9.51 32.71 -1.80
C PRO A 26 9.15 31.82 -0.62
N GLU A 27 8.56 32.35 0.46
CA GLU A 27 8.09 31.55 1.59
C GLU A 27 6.84 30.75 1.23
N ILE A 28 5.90 31.34 0.49
CA ILE A 28 4.72 30.63 -0.04
C ILE A 28 5.17 29.47 -0.94
N ASP A 29 6.13 29.72 -1.83
CA ASP A 29 6.65 28.69 -2.73
C ASP A 29 7.37 27.58 -1.96
N ALA A 30 8.24 27.93 -1.02
CA ALA A 30 8.95 26.98 -0.17
C ALA A 30 7.99 26.11 0.65
N GLU A 31 6.91 26.70 1.16
CA GLU A 31 5.89 25.97 1.91
C GLU A 31 5.11 25.01 1.01
N ILE A 32 4.74 25.41 -0.21
CA ILE A 32 4.10 24.51 -1.19
C ILE A 32 5.03 23.33 -1.52
N VAL A 33 6.32 23.57 -1.74
CA VAL A 33 7.29 22.50 -2.00
C VAL A 33 7.40 21.54 -0.81
N GLY A 34 7.48 22.08 0.41
CA GLY A 34 7.49 21.29 1.65
C GLY A 34 6.23 20.44 1.80
N ASN A 35 5.06 21.03 1.61
CA ASN A 35 3.78 20.34 1.69
C ASN A 35 3.63 19.25 0.63
N ASN A 36 4.08 19.50 -0.60
CA ASN A 36 4.07 18.49 -1.66
C ASN A 36 4.90 17.26 -1.26
N SER A 37 6.08 17.47 -0.65
CA SER A 37 6.92 16.37 -0.17
C SER A 37 6.26 15.59 0.99
N GLY A 38 5.62 16.31 1.92
CA GLY A 38 4.85 15.69 3.01
C GLY A 38 3.65 14.90 2.50
N LEU A 39 2.94 15.44 1.51
CA LEU A 39 1.75 14.82 0.93
C LEU A 39 2.12 13.48 0.27
N LYS A 40 3.20 13.44 -0.52
CA LYS A 40 3.74 12.18 -1.09
C LYS A 40 4.08 11.17 0.01
N ALA A 41 4.73 11.59 1.09
CA ALA A 41 5.07 10.70 2.19
C ALA A 41 3.83 10.10 2.88
N ARG A 42 2.77 10.89 3.06
CA ARG A 42 1.51 10.42 3.67
C ARG A 42 0.71 9.51 2.74
N VAL A 43 0.69 9.80 1.44
CA VAL A 43 0.08 8.90 0.45
C VAL A 43 0.81 7.55 0.44
N ASN A 44 2.14 7.57 0.48
CA ASN A 44 2.96 6.36 0.58
C ASN A 44 2.64 5.55 1.86
N GLU A 45 2.52 6.21 3.02
CA GLU A 45 2.14 5.59 4.29
C GLU A 45 0.72 4.99 4.25
N SER A 46 -0.22 5.68 3.60
CA SER A 46 -1.61 5.23 3.42
C SER A 46 -1.66 3.93 2.60
N ILE A 47 -0.97 3.87 1.46
CA ILE A 47 -0.96 2.72 0.56
C ILE A 47 -0.26 1.52 1.21
N ASP A 48 0.92 1.71 1.80
CA ASP A 48 1.67 0.64 2.49
C ASP A 48 0.86 0.00 3.64
N THR A 49 -0.05 0.77 4.26
CA THR A 49 -0.93 0.28 5.33
C THR A 49 -2.17 -0.45 4.78
N ARG A 50 -2.66 -0.08 3.58
CA ARG A 50 -3.76 -0.76 2.90
C ARG A 50 -3.34 -2.12 2.36
N ASP A 51 -2.16 -2.21 1.74
CA ASP A 51 -1.68 -3.42 1.07
C ASP A 51 -1.47 -4.60 2.02
N LYS A 52 -1.08 -4.33 3.28
CA LYS A 52 -0.89 -5.37 4.30
C LYS A 52 -2.21 -6.04 4.74
N ASN A 53 -3.36 -5.44 4.44
CA ASN A 53 -4.67 -5.91 4.89
C ASN A 53 -5.58 -6.42 3.75
N ILE A 54 -5.22 -6.18 2.49
CA ILE A 54 -6.02 -6.61 1.32
C ILE A 54 -5.58 -8.02 0.89
N VAL A 55 -5.95 -9.02 1.69
CA VAL A 55 -6.05 -10.42 1.24
C VAL A 55 -7.47 -10.89 1.53
N VAL A 56 -8.41 -10.46 0.70
CA VAL A 56 -9.84 -10.73 0.90
C VAL A 56 -10.47 -11.07 -0.46
N GLY A 57 -10.84 -12.34 -0.65
CA GLY A 57 -11.45 -12.83 -1.90
C GLY A 57 -12.85 -12.26 -2.16
N ALA A 58 -13.36 -12.45 -3.40
CA ALA A 58 -14.60 -11.83 -3.89
C ALA A 58 -15.84 -11.98 -2.99
N ALA A 59 -15.98 -13.11 -2.28
CA ALA A 59 -17.09 -13.34 -1.34
C ALA A 59 -17.03 -12.42 -0.10
N ALA A 60 -15.83 -12.04 0.32
CA ALA A 60 -15.65 -11.18 1.47
C ALA A 60 -15.69 -9.69 1.08
N ILE A 61 -15.54 -9.33 -0.20
CA ILE A 61 -15.85 -7.97 -0.67
C ILE A 61 -17.31 -7.63 -0.41
N LEU A 62 -18.27 -8.52 -0.70
CA LEU A 62 -19.70 -8.23 -0.48
C LEU A 62 -20.09 -8.14 1.01
N LEU A 63 -19.45 -8.93 1.88
CA LEU A 63 -19.72 -8.92 3.33
C LEU A 63 -18.98 -7.80 4.07
N PHE A 64 -17.78 -7.41 3.60
CA PHE A 64 -16.95 -6.39 4.22
C PHE A 64 -16.95 -5.06 3.47
N LEU A 65 -17.70 -4.90 2.36
CA LEU A 65 -17.82 -3.62 1.63
C LEU A 65 -18.15 -2.44 2.55
N PRO A 66 -19.11 -2.54 3.49
CA PRO A 66 -19.43 -1.43 4.39
C PRO A 66 -18.27 -1.11 5.34
N ALA A 67 -17.53 -2.12 5.78
CA ALA A 67 -16.37 -1.96 6.66
C ALA A 67 -15.12 -1.45 5.90
N ALA A 68 -14.96 -1.83 4.63
CA ALA A 68 -13.90 -1.36 3.75
C ALA A 68 -14.04 0.13 3.44
N LEU A 69 -15.27 0.60 3.18
CA LEU A 69 -15.59 2.03 3.05
C LEU A 69 -15.30 2.82 4.35
N ALA A 70 -15.48 2.21 5.52
CA ALA A 70 -15.19 2.85 6.80
C ALA A 70 -13.69 2.90 7.14
N MET A 71 -12.86 2.01 6.59
CA MET A 71 -11.41 1.96 6.82
C MET A 71 -10.66 3.01 6.00
N ASP A 72 -11.15 3.35 4.79
CA ASP A 72 -10.59 4.38 3.91
C ASP A 72 -10.64 5.78 4.56
N LEU A 73 -11.71 6.05 5.32
CA LEU A 73 -11.92 7.29 6.07
C LEU A 73 -11.14 7.39 7.40
N LYS A 74 -10.48 6.31 7.85
CA LYS A 74 -9.85 6.20 9.18
C LYS A 74 -8.34 5.96 9.12
N GLY A 75 -7.68 6.39 8.04
CA GLY A 75 -6.23 6.48 7.99
C GLY A 75 -5.75 7.82 8.52
N ALA A 76 -4.85 7.83 9.52
CA ALA A 76 -4.19 9.07 9.92
C ALA A 76 -3.47 9.72 8.74
N ALA A 77 -2.81 8.91 7.92
CA ALA A 77 -2.08 9.38 6.76
C ALA A 77 -2.99 10.00 5.67
N SER A 78 -4.16 9.42 5.36
CA SER A 78 -5.09 10.03 4.39
C SER A 78 -5.69 11.35 4.92
N THR A 79 -5.98 11.41 6.21
CA THR A 79 -6.46 12.66 6.86
C THR A 79 -5.38 13.74 6.85
N GLU A 80 -4.12 13.39 7.08
CA GLU A 80 -3.00 14.34 7.01
C GLU A 80 -2.70 14.78 5.58
N ALA A 81 -2.83 13.89 4.59
CA ALA A 81 -2.65 14.21 3.17
C ALA A 81 -3.72 15.21 2.68
N THR A 82 -4.98 14.99 3.04
CA THR A 82 -6.08 15.92 2.72
C THR A 82 -5.93 17.28 3.42
N ALA A 83 -5.41 17.30 4.65
CA ALA A 83 -5.07 18.54 5.35
C ALA A 83 -3.95 19.33 4.63
N LEU A 84 -2.91 18.64 4.16
CA LEU A 84 -1.84 19.26 3.37
C LEU A 84 -2.34 19.79 2.03
N GLU A 85 -3.24 19.08 1.34
CA GLU A 85 -3.87 19.59 0.11
C GLU A 85 -4.68 20.87 0.39
N ALA A 86 -5.48 20.89 1.47
CA ALA A 86 -6.26 22.07 1.84
C ALA A 86 -5.38 23.29 2.16
N ARG A 87 -4.23 23.05 2.81
CA ARG A 87 -3.21 24.06 3.06
C ARG A 87 -2.61 24.59 1.76
N ASN A 88 -2.20 23.69 0.87
CA ASN A 88 -1.69 24.02 -0.46
C ASN A 88 -2.67 24.87 -1.27
N ARG A 89 -3.95 24.52 -1.28
CA ARG A 89 -5.00 25.32 -1.94
C ARG A 89 -5.07 26.74 -1.39
N THR A 90 -4.93 26.90 -0.08
CA THR A 90 -4.93 28.22 0.58
C THR A 90 -3.69 29.03 0.18
N LEU A 91 -2.51 28.41 0.17
CA LEU A 91 -1.26 29.03 -0.26
C LEU A 91 -1.30 29.43 -1.74
N THR A 92 -1.89 28.61 -2.61
CA THR A 92 -2.09 28.96 -4.02
C THR A 92 -2.99 30.19 -4.18
N MET A 93 -4.10 30.25 -3.43
CA MET A 93 -4.97 31.44 -3.44
C MET A 93 -4.25 32.68 -2.91
N LEU A 94 -3.43 32.54 -1.88
CA LEU A 94 -2.63 33.63 -1.32
C LEU A 94 -1.56 34.10 -2.31
N GLY A 95 -0.81 33.19 -2.91
CA GLY A 95 0.18 33.46 -3.94
C GLY A 95 -0.44 34.16 -5.15
N ALA A 96 -1.62 33.73 -5.60
CA ALA A 96 -2.36 34.39 -6.68
C ALA A 96 -2.74 35.84 -6.32
N LYS A 97 -3.23 36.09 -5.09
CA LYS A 97 -3.53 37.45 -4.61
C LYS A 97 -2.29 38.34 -4.58
N GLN A 98 -1.13 37.78 -4.21
CA GLN A 98 0.14 38.49 -4.17
C GLN A 98 0.87 38.54 -5.52
N ARG A 99 0.31 37.93 -6.58
CA ARG A 99 0.93 37.77 -7.90
C ARG A 99 2.29 37.04 -7.87
N CYS A 100 2.43 36.08 -6.97
CA CYS A 100 3.59 35.22 -6.89
C CYS A 100 3.62 34.21 -8.04
N ARG A 101 4.83 33.83 -8.46
CA ARG A 101 5.04 32.64 -9.28
C ARG A 101 5.35 31.48 -8.34
N THR A 102 4.37 30.60 -8.14
CA THR A 102 4.49 29.44 -7.25
C THR A 102 4.66 28.17 -8.05
N THR A 103 5.32 27.19 -7.45
CA THR A 103 5.36 25.79 -7.88
C THR A 103 3.96 25.21 -7.87
N HIS A 104 3.75 24.18 -8.68
CA HIS A 104 2.49 23.45 -8.72
C HIS A 104 2.16 22.87 -7.34
N ALA A 105 1.00 23.23 -6.80
CA ALA A 105 0.46 22.67 -5.58
C ALA A 105 -0.17 21.31 -5.88
N MET A 106 0.46 20.24 -5.38
CA MET A 106 0.01 18.87 -5.63
C MET A 106 -1.25 18.55 -4.84
N THR A 107 -2.15 17.78 -5.45
CA THR A 107 -3.35 17.19 -4.85
C THR A 107 -3.09 15.75 -4.38
N VAL A 108 -3.96 15.23 -3.50
CA VAL A 108 -3.91 13.83 -3.08
C VAL A 108 -4.04 12.89 -4.27
N ALA A 109 -4.97 13.15 -5.18
CA ALA A 109 -5.20 12.33 -6.36
C ALA A 109 -3.97 12.27 -7.30
N GLU A 110 -3.26 13.39 -7.47
CA GLU A 110 -2.03 13.41 -8.27
C GLU A 110 -0.89 12.62 -7.63
N ALA A 111 -0.75 12.71 -6.30
CA ALA A 111 0.25 11.93 -5.58
C ALA A 111 -0.06 10.43 -5.56
N GLU A 112 -1.34 10.07 -5.44
CA GLU A 112 -1.80 8.68 -5.56
C GLU A 112 -1.50 8.13 -6.96
N ALA A 113 -1.83 8.88 -8.01
CA ALA A 113 -1.54 8.51 -9.39
C ALA A 113 -0.03 8.36 -9.64
N GLU A 114 0.82 9.24 -9.08
CA GLU A 114 2.28 9.10 -9.18
C GLU A 114 2.78 7.82 -8.49
N ARG A 115 2.22 7.47 -7.33
CA ARG A 115 2.57 6.24 -6.61
C ARG A 115 2.10 5.00 -7.37
N GLU A 116 0.87 4.98 -7.87
CA GLU A 116 0.36 3.88 -8.71
C GLU A 116 1.21 3.65 -9.96
N ALA A 117 1.59 4.74 -10.65
CA ALA A 117 2.48 4.66 -11.80
C ALA A 117 3.87 4.10 -11.41
N SER A 118 4.40 4.47 -10.24
CA SER A 118 5.67 3.93 -9.75
C SER A 118 5.60 2.44 -9.39
N ILE A 119 4.47 1.97 -8.84
CA ILE A 119 4.24 0.55 -8.54
C ILE A 119 4.17 -0.26 -9.84
N GLN A 120 3.38 0.19 -10.83
CA GLN A 120 3.28 -0.49 -12.13
C GLN A 120 4.63 -0.56 -12.85
N SER A 121 5.46 0.47 -12.75
CA SER A 121 6.80 0.50 -13.33
C SER A 121 7.77 -0.46 -12.62
N ALA A 122 7.64 -0.62 -11.30
CA ALA A 122 8.40 -1.59 -10.52
C ALA A 122 7.98 -3.04 -10.84
N GLU A 123 6.68 -3.28 -11.06
CA GLU A 123 6.14 -4.58 -11.47
C GLU A 123 6.56 -4.97 -12.89
N ALA A 124 6.58 -4.01 -13.83
CA ALA A 124 7.08 -4.21 -15.19
C ALA A 124 8.58 -4.49 -15.28
N SER A 125 9.33 -4.19 -14.21
CA SER A 125 10.77 -4.46 -14.10
C SER A 125 11.08 -5.79 -13.37
N GLN A 126 10.07 -6.50 -12.88
CA GLN A 126 10.26 -7.86 -12.42
C GLN A 126 10.52 -8.75 -13.65
N PRO A 127 11.59 -9.56 -13.66
CA PRO A 127 11.77 -10.52 -14.74
C PRO A 127 10.56 -11.44 -14.74
N THR A 128 9.73 -11.35 -15.79
CA THR A 128 8.81 -12.41 -16.18
C THR A 128 9.60 -13.71 -16.18
N ASP A 129 9.34 -14.56 -15.19
CA ASP A 129 9.84 -15.93 -15.19
C ASP A 129 9.26 -16.59 -16.45
N VAL A 130 10.15 -16.78 -17.42
CA VAL A 130 9.83 -17.24 -18.77
C VAL A 130 9.33 -18.68 -18.67
N PRO A 131 8.21 -19.05 -19.32
CA PRO A 131 7.81 -20.44 -19.44
C PRO A 131 8.93 -21.21 -20.15
N GLY A 132 9.46 -22.21 -19.45
CA GLY A 132 10.85 -22.65 -19.61
C GLY A 132 11.31 -23.09 -20.99
N VAL A 133 12.63 -22.98 -21.20
CA VAL A 133 13.42 -23.91 -22.02
C VAL A 133 14.73 -24.19 -21.28
N ARG A 134 14.93 -25.48 -20.98
CA ARG A 134 16.13 -26.08 -20.36
C ARG A 134 17.18 -26.37 -21.43
N THR A 135 18.46 -26.52 -21.04
CA THR A 135 19.41 -27.61 -21.40
C THR A 135 20.84 -27.30 -20.87
N PRO A 136 21.82 -28.23 -20.82
CA PRO A 136 21.86 -29.44 -19.97
C PRO A 136 23.27 -29.82 -19.43
N THR A 137 23.43 -30.17 -18.15
CA THR A 137 24.38 -31.24 -17.74
C THR A 137 23.87 -31.92 -16.47
N ASP A 138 23.49 -33.21 -16.63
CA ASP A 138 23.29 -34.27 -15.64
C ASP A 138 22.36 -34.02 -14.43
N GLN A 139 21.38 -34.84 -14.05
CA GLN A 139 20.85 -36.15 -14.43
C GLN A 139 19.69 -36.33 -13.41
N ARG A 140 18.40 -36.51 -13.72
CA ARG A 140 17.76 -37.74 -14.19
C ARG A 140 16.23 -37.52 -14.21
N LEU A 141 15.62 -38.01 -15.28
CA LEU A 141 14.23 -38.47 -15.47
C LEU A 141 13.06 -37.47 -15.32
N HIS A 142 12.40 -37.28 -16.46
CA HIS A 142 11.07 -36.71 -16.78
C HIS A 142 9.90 -37.27 -15.92
N PRO A 143 8.64 -36.76 -16.03
CA PRO A 143 8.09 -35.74 -16.95
C PRO A 143 7.33 -34.58 -16.27
N ALA A 144 6.97 -33.60 -17.09
CA ALA A 144 6.21 -32.40 -16.75
C ALA A 144 4.84 -32.70 -16.10
N PRO A 145 4.35 -31.86 -15.18
CA PRO A 145 2.94 -31.83 -14.86
C PRO A 145 2.25 -30.70 -15.63
N THR A 146 1.39 -31.15 -16.54
CA THR A 146 0.10 -30.56 -16.89
C THR A 146 -0.46 -29.64 -15.80
N ALA A 147 -0.91 -28.46 -16.23
CA ALA A 147 -1.82 -27.62 -15.47
C ALA A 147 -3.04 -28.44 -15.04
N THR A 148 -3.10 -28.82 -13.77
CA THR A 148 -4.26 -29.51 -13.21
C THR A 148 -4.58 -28.95 -11.83
N GLN A 149 -5.64 -28.14 -11.83
CA GLN A 149 -6.70 -28.08 -10.85
C GLN A 149 -6.32 -28.03 -9.36
N MET A 150 -6.60 -26.84 -8.82
CA MET A 150 -7.24 -26.63 -7.52
C MET A 150 -7.97 -27.90 -7.03
N SER A 151 -7.32 -28.67 -6.15
CA SER A 151 -7.92 -29.83 -5.49
C SER A 151 -7.98 -29.59 -3.99
N ALA A 152 -9.14 -29.95 -3.45
CA ALA A 152 -9.59 -29.74 -2.10
C ALA A 152 -8.57 -30.21 -1.04
N VAL A 153 -8.61 -29.55 0.12
CA VAL A 153 -7.91 -29.99 1.33
C VAL A 153 -8.32 -31.43 1.63
N PRO A 154 -7.38 -32.41 1.69
CA PRO A 154 -7.71 -33.77 2.00
C PRO A 154 -8.17 -33.88 3.46
N ALA A 155 -9.25 -34.63 3.67
CA ALA A 155 -9.73 -35.01 4.99
C ALA A 155 -8.68 -35.92 5.66
N GLY A 156 -7.94 -35.40 6.64
CA GLY A 156 -6.95 -36.19 7.39
C GLY A 156 -5.87 -35.40 8.12
N VAL A 157 -5.70 -34.10 7.85
CA VAL A 157 -4.63 -33.32 8.49
C VAL A 157 -5.03 -32.88 9.90
N ASP A 158 -4.27 -33.32 10.91
CA ASP A 158 -4.47 -32.92 12.30
C ASP A 158 -4.31 -31.39 12.45
N ARG A 159 -5.29 -30.76 13.09
CA ARG A 159 -5.34 -29.30 13.31
C ARG A 159 -4.12 -28.82 14.08
N ALA A 160 -3.57 -29.63 14.98
CA ALA A 160 -2.36 -29.31 15.74
C ALA A 160 -1.10 -29.25 14.84
N GLN A 161 -1.02 -30.14 13.86
CA GLN A 161 0.08 -30.15 12.87
C GLN A 161 0.00 -28.93 11.96
N LEU A 162 -1.22 -28.56 11.52
CA LEU A 162 -1.43 -27.36 10.69
C LEU A 162 -1.06 -26.07 11.43
N GLN A 163 -1.38 -25.99 12.72
CA GLN A 163 -1.01 -24.86 13.57
C GLN A 163 0.52 -24.74 13.73
N THR A 164 1.19 -25.87 13.90
CA THR A 164 2.66 -25.92 14.01
C THR A 164 3.33 -25.49 12.70
N LEU A 165 2.81 -25.92 11.55
CA LEU A 165 3.31 -25.48 10.24
C LEU A 165 3.11 -23.97 10.02
N MET A 166 1.95 -23.44 10.42
CA MET A 166 1.66 -22.02 10.27
C MET A 166 2.56 -21.16 11.16
N ASP A 167 2.82 -21.59 12.38
CA ASP A 167 3.68 -20.90 13.34
C ASP A 167 5.14 -20.83 12.83
N ARG A 168 5.64 -21.91 12.23
CA ARG A 168 6.96 -21.94 11.56
C ARG A 168 7.02 -21.03 10.34
N PHE A 169 5.93 -20.93 9.57
CA PHE A 169 5.84 -20.00 8.44
C PHE A 169 5.85 -18.54 8.90
N LEU A 170 5.07 -18.21 9.94
CA LEU A 170 5.02 -16.85 10.51
C LEU A 170 6.34 -16.41 11.14
N ARG A 171 7.14 -17.36 11.66
CA ARG A 171 8.52 -17.11 12.11
C ARG A 171 9.56 -17.05 10.98
N GLY A 172 9.17 -17.34 9.73
CA GLY A 172 10.08 -17.35 8.58
C GLY A 172 11.02 -18.56 8.51
N GLU A 173 10.75 -19.63 9.27
CA GLU A 173 11.58 -20.84 9.29
C GLU A 173 11.36 -21.75 8.07
N ILE A 174 10.23 -21.57 7.38
CA ILE A 174 9.88 -22.32 6.16
C ILE A 174 9.35 -21.37 5.10
N THR A 175 9.62 -21.69 3.84
CA THR A 175 9.09 -20.92 2.70
C THR A 175 7.64 -21.30 2.41
N LYS A 176 6.94 -20.47 1.63
CA LYS A 176 5.55 -20.76 1.21
C LYS A 176 5.44 -22.08 0.44
N ALA A 177 6.40 -22.38 -0.42
CA ALA A 177 6.44 -23.62 -1.18
C ALA A 177 6.63 -24.85 -0.26
N GLU A 178 7.45 -24.72 0.78
CA GLU A 178 7.66 -25.75 1.80
C GLU A 178 6.39 -25.98 2.63
N TYR A 179 5.72 -24.91 3.05
CA TYR A 179 4.47 -24.96 3.81
C TYR A 179 3.35 -25.68 3.02
N ASP A 180 3.16 -25.33 1.75
CA ASP A 180 2.13 -25.94 0.91
C ASP A 180 2.40 -27.42 0.66
N ARG A 181 3.67 -27.81 0.53
CA ARG A 181 4.09 -29.23 0.40
C ARG A 181 3.81 -30.03 1.67
N LEU A 182 4.13 -29.47 2.84
CA LEU A 182 3.93 -30.11 4.14
C LEU A 182 2.46 -30.18 4.57
N ARG A 183 1.61 -29.31 4.02
CA ARG A 183 0.17 -29.32 4.23
C ARG A 183 -0.56 -30.34 3.36
N ALA A 184 0.02 -30.72 2.21
CA ALA A 184 -0.60 -31.62 1.23
C ALA A 184 -0.21 -33.10 1.39
N GLY A 185 0.75 -33.41 2.27
CA GLY A 185 1.17 -34.78 2.62
C GLY A 185 0.57 -35.24 3.93
#